data_AF-A0A9E2CRC5-F1
#
_entry.id   AF-A0A9E2CRC5-F1
#
_cell.length_a   1.000
_cell.length_b   1.000
_cell.length_c   1.000
_cell.angle_alpha   90.00
_cell.angle_beta   90.00
_cell.angle_gamma   90.00
#
_symmetry.space_group_name_H-M   'P 1'
#
loop_
_entity.id
_entity.type
_entity.pdbx_description
1 polymer ?
#
loop_
_entity_poly.entity_id
_entity_poly.type
_entity_poly.pdbx_seq_one_letter_code
_entity_poly.pdbx_strand_id
1 'polypeptide(L)'
;MRSGSKSEYRARSAHQRLSRLHWLHNEGCKLSFDLEALTCQLRKEALDWKPEFARRAADSNDTRSGWVRTDTDWSNLANLPLSKILENARKKKSRDYTEFTEYAPFAGICDDSPLRAISALSIELKQGKFYAEFWETYLSRDARKKDKYRLKLLTAGRLTQIPNKDFKDILLTASRWFENHGPELRDKNIKVFEAVWDKFIQTIMQYEQSSSSALVRREQKEIDWTGEAINSASGNLAELHMTDPTKDNLKIGKGFPKKWLENVDQLLNLPNDAHRYSMVIFSFNLRWLHLIDPVWTEYNLIKIIEDDKASKDDKDAIWAGFMWGASVPHEALYIKLKPHFLQMAKEGAVERRRHTEVLSALLLSGWGTKDKKKKQFISDEELRNVLLVAGDEFRSQTLWHLDRWSKDKKNNWDEKVLEFLKKAWPKHKKVRTSKTSARLCEIALNQRDSFPAVSQQVAQLVSKIGNEHVYIPELRKTAKDDSEEADENLAEKYPDHYLNLLYAILPEQPERWPYGAADVLKKIEELAPQLLNDPRLIELKSRLNDL
;
A
#
# COMPACT_ATOMS: atom_id res chain seq x y z
N MET A 1 -11.10 27.65 9.10
CA MET A 1 -11.76 28.65 9.99
C MET A 1 -13.21 28.79 9.54
N ARG A 2 -14.18 28.43 10.38
CA ARG A 2 -15.61 28.65 10.10
C ARG A 2 -16.01 30.04 10.60
N SER A 3 -16.55 30.88 9.73
CA SER A 3 -17.07 32.21 10.08
C SER A 3 -18.38 32.07 10.87
N GLY A 4 -18.31 32.17 12.20
CA GLY A 4 -19.49 32.26 13.06
C GLY A 4 -20.20 33.60 12.87
N SER A 5 -21.52 33.64 13.10
CA SER A 5 -22.30 34.87 12.96
C SER A 5 -21.87 35.93 13.98
N LYS A 6 -22.09 37.21 13.67
CA LYS A 6 -21.71 38.34 14.54
C LYS A 6 -22.31 38.24 15.96
N SER A 7 -23.44 37.55 16.10
CA SER A 7 -24.11 37.26 17.38
C SER A 7 -23.34 36.21 18.20
N GLU A 8 -22.95 35.10 17.58
CA GLU A 8 -22.18 34.03 18.24
C GLU A 8 -20.80 34.52 18.69
N TYR A 9 -20.20 35.44 17.95
CA TYR A 9 -18.94 36.07 18.35
C TYR A 9 -19.11 36.94 19.60
N ARG A 10 -20.18 37.74 19.68
CA ARG A 10 -20.48 38.58 20.85
C ARG A 10 -20.74 37.75 22.10
N ALA A 11 -21.57 36.72 22.00
CA ALA A 11 -21.86 35.80 23.10
C ALA A 11 -20.59 35.12 23.63
N ARG A 12 -19.75 34.60 22.73
CA ARG A 12 -18.48 33.95 23.09
C ARG A 12 -17.49 34.92 23.72
N SER A 13 -17.38 36.14 23.19
CA SER A 13 -16.52 37.18 23.73
C SER A 13 -16.97 37.61 25.13
N ALA A 14 -18.27 37.80 25.34
CA ALA A 14 -18.85 38.09 26.64
C ALA A 14 -18.57 36.95 27.65
N HIS A 15 -18.76 35.69 27.24
CA HIS A 15 -18.49 34.52 28.08
C HIS A 15 -17.02 34.43 28.52
N GLN A 16 -16.08 34.68 27.59
CA GLN A 16 -14.64 34.68 27.91
C GLN A 16 -14.25 35.83 28.84
N ARG A 17 -14.79 37.04 28.60
CA ARG A 17 -14.54 38.22 29.44
C ARG A 17 -15.06 38.02 30.86
N LEU A 18 -16.29 37.52 31.00
CA LEU A 18 -16.87 37.17 32.30
C LEU A 18 -16.00 36.14 33.04
N SER A 19 -15.62 35.06 32.38
CA SER A 19 -14.81 33.99 33.00
C SER A 19 -13.45 34.51 33.49
N ARG A 20 -12.76 35.34 32.69
CA ARG A 20 -11.44 35.90 33.05
C ARG A 20 -11.51 36.94 34.15
N LEU A 21 -12.49 37.85 34.09
CA LEU A 21 -12.62 38.93 35.08
C LEU A 21 -13.00 38.38 36.46
N HIS A 22 -13.93 37.42 36.50
CA HIS A 22 -14.27 36.73 37.75
C HIS A 22 -13.12 35.87 38.27
N TRP A 23 -12.34 35.25 37.39
CA TRP A 23 -11.13 34.53 37.80
C TRP A 23 -10.11 35.47 38.43
N LEU A 24 -9.77 36.59 37.76
CA LEU A 24 -8.82 37.58 38.31
C LEU A 24 -9.29 38.13 39.66
N HIS A 25 -10.58 38.42 39.81
CA HIS A 25 -11.15 38.87 41.08
C HIS A 25 -11.04 37.80 42.17
N ASN A 26 -11.34 36.53 41.85
CA ASN A 26 -11.22 35.41 42.79
C ASN A 26 -9.78 35.14 43.22
N GLU A 27 -8.80 35.40 42.34
CA GLU A 27 -7.36 35.34 42.64
C GLU A 27 -6.84 36.60 43.36
N GLY A 28 -7.73 37.49 43.81
CA GLY A 28 -7.39 38.65 44.64
C GLY A 28 -6.89 39.88 43.89
N CYS A 29 -7.04 39.94 42.56
CA CYS A 29 -6.66 41.12 41.79
C CYS A 29 -7.62 42.28 42.06
N LYS A 30 -7.07 43.47 42.37
CA LYS A 30 -7.85 44.70 42.53
C LYS A 30 -8.22 45.26 41.16
N LEU A 31 -9.49 45.22 40.80
CA LEU A 31 -10.01 45.81 39.58
C LEU A 31 -10.34 47.30 39.82
N SER A 32 -9.95 48.17 38.89
CA SER A 32 -10.18 49.62 38.99
C SER A 32 -11.59 50.06 38.56
N PHE A 33 -12.51 49.10 38.41
CA PHE A 33 -13.88 49.30 37.92
C PHE A 33 -14.85 48.37 38.66
N ASP A 34 -16.14 48.70 38.59
CA ASP A 34 -17.20 47.90 39.19
C ASP A 34 -17.44 46.60 38.38
N LEU A 35 -17.00 45.49 38.96
CA LEU A 35 -17.14 44.16 38.35
C LEU A 35 -18.60 43.71 38.27
N GLU A 36 -19.44 44.06 39.24
CA GLU A 36 -20.84 43.64 39.28
C GLU A 36 -21.66 44.36 38.21
N ALA A 37 -21.43 45.67 38.04
CA ALA A 37 -22.05 46.45 36.97
C ALA A 37 -21.68 45.91 35.58
N LEU A 38 -20.40 45.60 35.35
CA LEU A 38 -19.93 45.04 34.09
C LEU A 38 -20.43 43.60 33.85
N THR A 39 -20.58 42.82 34.92
CA THR A 39 -21.15 41.46 34.87
C THR A 39 -22.61 41.49 34.43
N CYS A 40 -23.41 42.39 35.00
CA CYS A 40 -24.80 42.62 34.60
C CYS A 40 -24.92 43.03 33.12
N GLN A 41 -23.97 43.82 32.59
CA GLN A 41 -23.97 44.20 31.18
C GLN A 41 -23.64 43.02 30.27
N LEU A 42 -22.57 42.28 30.57
CA LEU A 42 -22.08 41.19 29.70
C LEU A 42 -22.99 39.94 29.75
N ARG A 43 -23.69 39.70 30.85
CA ARG A 43 -24.68 38.61 30.96
C ARG A 43 -25.85 38.74 29.98
N LYS A 44 -26.17 39.97 29.53
CA LYS A 44 -27.20 40.17 28.49
C LYS A 44 -26.80 39.53 27.16
N GLU A 45 -25.51 39.34 26.91
CA GLU A 45 -24.97 38.71 25.71
C GLU A 45 -24.53 37.25 25.95
N ALA A 46 -24.28 36.84 27.20
CA ALA A 46 -23.90 35.49 27.60
C ALA A 46 -24.82 34.95 28.71
N LEU A 47 -26.06 34.62 28.33
CA LEU A 47 -27.15 34.24 29.24
C LEU A 47 -26.89 32.94 30.02
N ASP A 48 -26.09 32.03 29.45
CA ASP A 48 -25.75 30.72 30.00
C ASP A 48 -24.53 30.74 30.92
N TRP A 49 -23.83 31.88 31.04
CA TRP A 49 -22.61 31.99 31.84
C TRP A 49 -22.87 31.90 33.35
N LYS A 50 -22.15 31.00 34.02
CA LYS A 50 -22.19 30.78 35.47
C LYS A 50 -20.84 31.10 36.13
N PRO A 51 -20.81 31.55 37.40
CA PRO A 51 -19.56 31.84 38.12
C PRO A 51 -18.58 30.66 38.18
N GLU A 52 -19.07 29.43 38.17
CA GLU A 52 -18.26 28.20 38.16
C GLU A 52 -17.31 28.10 36.95
N PHE A 53 -17.66 28.72 35.82
CA PHE A 53 -16.82 28.72 34.61
C PHE A 53 -15.56 29.57 34.76
N ALA A 54 -15.54 30.49 35.73
CA ALA A 54 -14.33 31.26 36.04
C ALA A 54 -13.19 30.38 36.56
N ARG A 55 -13.49 29.25 37.23
CA ARG A 55 -12.45 28.36 37.82
C ARG A 55 -11.47 27.79 36.79
N ARG A 56 -11.92 27.63 35.55
CA ARG A 56 -11.13 27.08 34.44
C ARG A 56 -10.64 28.15 33.46
N ALA A 57 -10.77 29.44 33.80
CA ALA A 57 -10.42 30.53 32.89
C ALA A 57 -8.90 30.61 32.61
N ALA A 58 -8.08 30.07 33.52
CA ALA A 58 -6.63 29.95 33.39
C ALA A 58 -6.18 28.54 32.93
N ASP A 59 -7.11 27.61 32.67
CA ASP A 59 -6.74 26.32 32.10
C ASP A 59 -6.11 26.54 30.72
N SER A 60 -4.95 25.93 30.50
CA SER A 60 -4.27 26.03 29.21
C SER A 60 -5.15 25.43 28.10
N ASN A 61 -5.37 26.22 27.04
CA ASN A 61 -5.97 25.76 25.78
C ASN A 61 -4.94 25.07 24.87
N ASP A 62 -3.72 24.82 25.36
CA ASP A 62 -2.71 24.12 24.60
C ASP A 62 -3.17 22.70 24.33
N THR A 63 -2.91 22.24 23.11
CA THR A 63 -3.20 20.88 22.71
C THR A 63 -2.30 19.95 23.54
N ARG A 64 -2.87 19.30 24.56
CA ARG A 64 -2.15 18.29 25.34
C ARG A 64 -2.04 17.03 24.50
N SER A 65 -0.85 16.81 23.93
CA SER A 65 -0.48 15.52 23.35
C SER A 65 0.14 14.64 24.44
N GLY A 66 -0.35 13.41 24.57
CA GLY A 66 0.13 12.45 25.54
C GLY A 66 -0.13 11.03 25.03
N TRP A 67 0.79 10.12 25.32
CA TRP A 67 0.62 8.69 25.01
C TRP A 67 -0.38 8.09 25.99
N VAL A 68 -1.45 7.46 25.48
CA VAL A 68 -2.36 6.68 26.32
C VAL A 68 -1.63 5.40 26.74
N ARG A 69 -1.36 5.26 28.05
CA ARG A 69 -0.81 4.04 28.65
C ARG A 69 -1.93 3.04 28.90
N THR A 70 -1.84 1.81 28.39
CA THR A 70 -2.80 0.77 28.77
C THR A 70 -2.40 0.15 30.11
N ASP A 71 -3.27 0.21 31.10
CA ASP A 71 -3.11 -0.49 32.38
C ASP A 71 -3.79 -1.87 32.33
N THR A 72 -2.98 -2.92 32.44
CA THR A 72 -3.43 -4.31 32.39
C THR A 72 -3.52 -4.97 33.77
N ASP A 73 -3.40 -4.21 34.88
CA ASP A 73 -3.58 -4.77 36.22
C ASP A 73 -4.97 -5.40 36.39
N TRP A 74 -4.96 -6.70 36.69
CA TRP A 74 -6.18 -7.49 36.87
C TRP A 74 -6.31 -8.03 38.30
N SER A 75 -5.54 -7.51 39.26
CA SER A 75 -5.60 -7.93 40.67
C SER A 75 -7.02 -7.89 41.25
N ASN A 76 -7.82 -6.89 40.83
CA ASN A 76 -9.22 -6.74 41.21
C ASN A 76 -10.16 -7.83 40.66
N LEU A 77 -9.74 -8.56 39.63
CA LEU A 77 -10.47 -9.66 39.02
C LEU A 77 -9.97 -11.03 39.49
N ALA A 78 -8.83 -11.06 40.21
CA ALA A 78 -8.13 -12.30 40.53
C ALA A 78 -8.99 -13.27 41.35
N ASN A 79 -9.73 -12.77 42.33
CA ASN A 79 -10.53 -13.58 43.26
C ASN A 79 -12.02 -13.68 42.88
N LEU A 80 -12.43 -13.13 41.74
CA LEU A 80 -13.84 -13.18 41.33
C LEU A 80 -14.25 -14.57 40.80
N PRO A 81 -15.51 -15.00 40.94
CA PRO A 81 -16.04 -16.13 40.18
C PRO A 81 -15.93 -15.87 38.67
N LEU A 82 -15.72 -16.92 37.87
CA LEU A 82 -15.55 -16.79 36.42
C LEU A 82 -16.71 -16.04 35.73
N SER A 83 -17.94 -16.26 36.18
CA SER A 83 -19.17 -15.58 35.70
C SER A 83 -19.23 -14.08 36.04
N LYS A 84 -18.35 -13.59 36.90
CA LYS A 84 -18.28 -12.17 37.29
C LYS A 84 -17.11 -11.43 36.67
N ILE A 85 -16.21 -12.13 35.98
CA ILE A 85 -14.99 -11.52 35.41
C ILE A 85 -15.35 -10.49 34.33
N LEU A 86 -16.16 -10.85 33.33
CA LEU A 86 -16.44 -9.96 32.19
C LEU A 86 -17.25 -8.72 32.61
N GLU A 87 -18.26 -8.92 33.45
CA GLU A 87 -19.09 -7.82 34.00
C GLU A 87 -18.21 -6.78 34.73
N ASN A 88 -17.29 -7.24 35.58
CA ASN A 88 -16.42 -6.35 36.34
C ASN A 88 -15.30 -5.73 35.49
N ALA A 89 -14.76 -6.47 34.52
CA ALA A 89 -13.80 -5.92 33.56
C ALA A 89 -14.42 -4.76 32.76
N ARG A 90 -15.70 -4.85 32.37
CA ARG A 90 -16.40 -3.80 31.65
C ARG A 90 -16.62 -2.54 32.49
N LYS A 91 -16.98 -2.70 33.77
CA LYS A 91 -17.22 -1.57 34.70
C LYS A 91 -16.00 -0.68 34.91
N LYS A 92 -14.79 -1.22 34.79
CA LYS A 92 -13.53 -0.47 34.91
C LYS A 92 -13.03 0.16 33.62
N LYS A 93 -13.71 -0.05 32.48
CA LYS A 93 -13.38 0.61 31.21
C LYS A 93 -13.86 2.07 31.24
N SER A 94 -13.36 2.85 32.20
CA SER A 94 -13.57 4.29 32.32
C SER A 94 -12.61 4.99 31.36
N ARG A 95 -13.16 5.75 30.40
CA ARG A 95 -12.40 6.76 29.68
C ARG A 95 -12.49 8.06 30.47
N ASP A 96 -11.62 8.21 31.48
CA ASP A 96 -11.40 9.54 32.00
C ASP A 96 -10.53 10.28 30.98
N TYR A 97 -11.11 11.21 30.23
CA TYR A 97 -10.41 11.98 29.20
C TYR A 97 -9.27 12.85 29.78
N THR A 98 -9.18 12.96 31.11
CA THR A 98 -8.13 13.68 31.81
C THR A 98 -6.94 12.78 32.19
N GLU A 99 -7.13 11.46 32.28
CA GLU A 99 -6.07 10.49 32.53
C GLU A 99 -5.66 9.84 31.20
N PHE A 100 -4.39 10.00 30.80
CA PHE A 100 -3.82 9.29 29.65
C PHE A 100 -3.63 7.78 29.94
N THR A 101 -4.60 7.12 30.57
CA THR A 101 -4.55 5.71 30.95
C THR A 101 -5.82 4.99 30.50
N GLU A 102 -5.68 3.94 29.68
CA GLU A 102 -6.78 3.03 29.34
C GLU A 102 -6.71 1.77 30.22
N TYR A 103 -7.68 1.58 31.11
CA TYR A 103 -7.75 0.37 31.94
C TYR A 103 -8.30 -0.82 31.13
N ALA A 104 -7.48 -1.85 30.95
CA ALA A 104 -7.78 -3.08 30.21
C ALA A 104 -7.48 -4.35 31.05
N PRO A 105 -8.13 -4.53 32.22
CA PRO A 105 -7.81 -5.63 33.14
C PRO A 105 -8.07 -7.02 32.53
N PHE A 106 -9.05 -7.14 31.60
CA PHE A 106 -9.27 -8.42 30.92
C PHE A 106 -8.10 -8.80 30.00
N ALA A 107 -7.43 -7.83 29.39
CA ALA A 107 -6.24 -8.09 28.57
C ALA A 107 -5.11 -8.69 29.42
N GLY A 108 -4.93 -8.20 30.66
CA GLY A 108 -4.00 -8.78 31.63
C GLY A 108 -4.31 -10.25 31.95
N ILE A 109 -5.58 -10.59 32.21
CA ILE A 109 -5.98 -12.00 32.42
C ILE A 109 -5.69 -12.86 31.18
N CYS A 110 -5.90 -12.32 29.97
CA CYS A 110 -5.65 -13.08 28.74
C CYS A 110 -4.17 -13.45 28.56
N ASP A 111 -3.25 -12.63 29.07
CA ASP A 111 -1.82 -12.89 29.01
C ASP A 111 -1.37 -13.80 30.16
N ASP A 112 -1.73 -13.45 31.39
CA ASP A 112 -1.23 -14.11 32.61
C ASP A 112 -1.96 -15.42 32.92
N SER A 113 -3.27 -15.49 32.61
CA SER A 113 -4.13 -16.63 32.96
C SER A 113 -5.15 -16.94 31.85
N PRO A 114 -4.69 -17.36 30.66
CA PRO A 114 -5.56 -17.52 29.50
C PRO A 114 -6.63 -18.60 29.64
N LEU A 115 -6.36 -19.65 30.43
CA LEU A 115 -7.36 -20.67 30.77
C LEU A 115 -8.54 -20.07 31.54
N ARG A 116 -8.26 -19.11 32.43
CA ARG A 116 -9.26 -18.39 33.21
C ARG A 116 -10.06 -17.45 32.31
N ALA A 117 -9.39 -16.71 31.42
CA ALA A 117 -10.03 -15.84 30.45
C ALA A 117 -11.02 -16.60 29.55
N ILE A 118 -10.57 -17.68 28.89
CA ILE A 118 -11.44 -18.45 27.98
C ILE A 118 -12.57 -19.18 28.73
N SER A 119 -12.34 -19.59 29.98
CA SER A 119 -13.39 -20.20 30.80
C SER A 119 -14.47 -19.18 31.18
N ALA A 120 -14.10 -17.93 31.49
CA ALA A 120 -15.06 -16.85 31.72
C ALA A 120 -15.90 -16.56 30.46
N LEU A 121 -15.24 -16.44 29.30
CA LEU A 121 -15.92 -16.30 28.00
C LEU A 121 -16.90 -17.47 27.75
N SER A 122 -16.47 -18.70 28.03
CA SER A 122 -17.28 -19.91 27.81
C SER A 122 -18.51 -19.97 28.73
N ILE A 123 -18.41 -19.47 29.97
CA ILE A 123 -19.54 -19.48 30.92
C ILE A 123 -20.61 -18.48 30.49
N GLU A 124 -20.24 -17.26 30.10
CA GLU A 124 -21.20 -16.27 29.59
C GLU A 124 -21.84 -16.76 28.28
N LEU A 125 -21.07 -17.38 27.39
CA LEU A 125 -21.60 -17.98 26.16
C LEU A 125 -22.67 -19.04 26.44
N LYS A 126 -22.42 -19.93 27.43
CA LYS A 126 -23.40 -20.95 27.86
C LYS A 126 -24.68 -20.34 28.44
N GLN A 127 -24.61 -19.13 28.99
CA GLN A 127 -25.78 -18.36 29.45
C GLN A 127 -26.47 -17.59 28.31
N GLY A 128 -26.04 -17.78 27.06
CA GLY A 128 -26.58 -17.09 25.90
C GLY A 128 -26.11 -15.64 25.75
N LYS A 129 -25.05 -15.23 26.47
CA LYS A 129 -24.48 -13.89 26.39
C LYS A 129 -23.20 -13.90 25.58
N PHE A 130 -23.10 -13.01 24.61
CA PHE A 130 -21.92 -12.85 23.78
C PHE A 130 -21.40 -11.42 23.84
N TYR A 131 -20.09 -11.29 23.96
CA TYR A 131 -19.39 -10.01 24.08
C TYR A 131 -18.18 -10.04 23.13
N ALA A 132 -18.38 -9.57 21.90
CA ALA A 132 -17.37 -9.59 20.83
C ALA A 132 -16.05 -8.99 21.30
N GLU A 133 -16.09 -7.85 22.00
CA GLU A 133 -14.91 -7.12 22.43
C GLU A 133 -13.96 -7.95 23.32
N PHE A 134 -14.50 -8.85 24.14
CA PHE A 134 -13.70 -9.73 24.99
C PHE A 134 -13.14 -10.93 24.23
N TRP A 135 -13.90 -11.47 23.27
CA TRP A 135 -13.39 -12.51 22.37
C TRP A 135 -12.25 -11.97 21.49
N GLU A 136 -12.42 -10.77 20.93
CA GLU A 136 -11.37 -10.10 20.15
C GLU A 136 -10.13 -9.83 20.99
N THR A 137 -10.31 -9.31 22.21
CA THR A 137 -9.21 -9.09 23.15
C THR A 137 -8.45 -10.38 23.43
N TYR A 138 -9.15 -11.49 23.66
CA TYR A 138 -8.52 -12.79 23.93
C TYR A 138 -7.76 -13.34 22.73
N LEU A 139 -8.37 -13.33 21.55
CA LEU A 139 -7.83 -13.95 20.33
C LEU A 139 -6.65 -13.16 19.73
N SER A 140 -6.63 -11.84 19.91
CA SER A 140 -5.61 -10.94 19.34
C SER A 140 -4.33 -10.80 20.17
N ARG A 141 -4.24 -11.39 21.37
CA ARG A 141 -3.04 -11.26 22.20
C ARG A 141 -1.83 -11.93 21.56
N ASP A 142 -0.69 -11.24 21.56
CA ASP A 142 0.58 -11.83 21.15
C ASP A 142 0.97 -13.06 21.98
N ALA A 143 0.55 -13.10 23.26
CA ALA A 143 0.74 -14.25 24.13
C ALA A 143 0.16 -15.56 23.54
N ARG A 144 -0.88 -15.48 22.69
CA ARG A 144 -1.50 -16.67 22.06
C ARG A 144 -0.51 -17.46 21.20
N LYS A 145 0.46 -16.80 20.57
CA LYS A 145 1.50 -17.45 19.73
C LYS A 145 2.27 -18.54 20.48
N LYS A 146 2.40 -18.41 21.81
CA LYS A 146 3.15 -19.33 22.69
C LYS A 146 2.26 -20.33 23.41
N ASP A 147 0.98 -20.43 23.03
CA ASP A 147 0.05 -21.33 23.70
C ASP A 147 0.46 -22.79 23.61
N LYS A 148 0.24 -23.51 24.71
CA LYS A 148 0.32 -24.97 24.69
C LYS A 148 -0.77 -25.52 23.78
N TYR A 149 -0.48 -26.59 23.05
CA TYR A 149 -1.41 -27.21 22.11
C TYR A 149 -2.79 -27.52 22.70
N ARG A 150 -2.86 -27.96 23.97
CA ARG A 150 -4.13 -28.20 24.68
C ARG A 150 -5.01 -26.95 24.78
N LEU A 151 -4.40 -25.78 24.98
CA LEU A 151 -5.13 -24.52 25.03
C LEU A 151 -5.61 -24.11 23.63
N LYS A 152 -4.81 -24.33 22.59
CA LYS A 152 -5.24 -24.13 21.19
C LYS A 152 -6.45 -24.99 20.84
N LEU A 153 -6.43 -26.27 21.23
CA LEU A 153 -7.59 -27.18 21.07
C LEU A 153 -8.82 -26.70 21.83
N LEU A 154 -8.65 -26.24 23.07
CA LEU A 154 -9.74 -25.66 23.85
C LEU A 154 -10.32 -24.43 23.14
N THR A 155 -9.47 -23.51 22.68
CA THR A 155 -9.88 -22.33 21.93
C THR A 155 -10.64 -22.70 20.67
N ALA A 156 -10.08 -23.57 19.83
CA ALA A 156 -10.74 -24.09 18.63
C ALA A 156 -12.12 -24.69 18.95
N GLY A 157 -12.20 -25.56 19.96
CA GLY A 157 -13.46 -26.17 20.39
C GLY A 157 -14.47 -25.19 20.99
N ARG A 158 -14.04 -24.04 21.50
CA ARG A 158 -14.95 -22.97 21.95
C ARG A 158 -15.43 -22.09 20.79
N LEU A 159 -14.56 -21.81 19.82
CA LEU A 159 -14.96 -21.06 18.62
C LEU A 159 -16.09 -21.78 17.86
N THR A 160 -16.05 -23.10 17.76
CA THR A 160 -17.10 -23.88 17.09
C THR A 160 -18.45 -23.85 17.84
N GLN A 161 -18.45 -23.53 19.14
CA GLN A 161 -19.66 -23.46 19.97
C GLN A 161 -20.35 -22.09 19.94
N ILE A 162 -19.67 -21.03 19.46
CA ILE A 162 -20.27 -19.69 19.36
C ILE A 162 -21.35 -19.74 18.26
N PRO A 163 -22.61 -19.33 18.48
CA PRO A 163 -23.61 -19.29 17.40
C PRO A 163 -23.16 -18.44 16.20
N ASN A 164 -23.52 -18.80 14.96
CA ASN A 164 -23.08 -18.05 13.76
C ASN A 164 -23.46 -16.55 13.83
N LYS A 165 -24.64 -16.25 14.39
CA LYS A 165 -25.14 -14.87 14.60
C LYS A 165 -24.19 -13.99 15.43
N ASP A 166 -23.42 -14.61 16.31
CA ASP A 166 -22.49 -13.96 17.24
C ASP A 166 -21.05 -14.08 16.71
N PHE A 167 -20.70 -15.23 16.12
CA PHE A 167 -19.38 -15.48 15.53
C PHE A 167 -19.05 -14.51 14.40
N LYS A 168 -20.06 -14.04 13.65
CA LYS A 168 -19.89 -13.04 12.59
C LYS A 168 -19.18 -11.77 13.08
N ASP A 169 -19.42 -11.37 14.33
CA ASP A 169 -18.91 -10.13 14.91
C ASP A 169 -17.41 -10.23 15.28
N ILE A 170 -16.82 -11.42 15.21
CA ILE A 170 -15.40 -11.66 15.48
C ILE A 170 -14.67 -12.37 14.33
N LEU A 171 -15.29 -12.46 13.15
CA LEU A 171 -14.76 -13.23 12.00
C LEU A 171 -13.31 -12.88 11.66
N LEU A 172 -12.99 -11.59 11.57
CA LEU A 172 -11.63 -11.15 11.23
C LEU A 172 -10.62 -11.56 12.31
N THR A 173 -10.92 -11.28 13.57
CA THR A 173 -9.98 -11.58 14.66
C THR A 173 -9.83 -13.10 14.87
N ALA A 174 -10.93 -13.85 14.76
CA ALA A 174 -10.89 -15.30 14.84
C ALA A 174 -10.14 -15.94 13.66
N SER A 175 -10.32 -15.42 12.44
CA SER A 175 -9.63 -15.96 11.26
C SER A 175 -8.13 -15.71 11.32
N ARG A 176 -7.66 -14.54 11.80
CA ARG A 176 -6.23 -14.30 12.09
C ARG A 176 -5.67 -15.27 13.13
N TRP A 177 -6.44 -15.55 14.19
CA TRP A 177 -6.03 -16.56 15.17
C TRP A 177 -5.93 -17.95 14.51
N PHE A 178 -6.91 -18.30 13.66
CA PHE A 178 -6.95 -19.59 12.99
C PHE A 178 -5.87 -19.74 11.93
N GLU A 179 -5.52 -18.69 11.20
CA GLU A 179 -4.41 -18.68 10.25
C GLU A 179 -3.08 -19.03 10.94
N ASN A 180 -2.82 -18.42 12.10
CA ASN A 180 -1.59 -18.64 12.88
C ASN A 180 -1.50 -20.05 13.51
N HIS A 181 -2.63 -20.62 13.92
CA HIS A 181 -2.65 -21.88 14.70
C HIS A 181 -3.20 -23.08 13.91
N GLY A 182 -3.86 -22.83 12.80
CA GLY A 182 -4.48 -23.79 11.90
C GLY A 182 -3.51 -24.84 11.37
N PRO A 183 -2.26 -24.51 10.98
CA PRO A 183 -1.32 -25.53 10.49
C PRO A 183 -1.04 -26.61 11.54
N GLU A 184 -0.83 -26.24 12.81
CA GLU A 184 -0.62 -27.22 13.89
C GLU A 184 -1.91 -28.00 14.20
N LEU A 185 -3.09 -27.37 14.10
CA LEU A 185 -4.37 -28.06 14.24
C LEU A 185 -4.58 -29.08 13.13
N ARG A 186 -4.29 -28.72 11.87
CA ARG A 186 -4.39 -29.60 10.69
C ARG A 186 -3.50 -30.84 10.86
N ASP A 187 -2.25 -30.64 11.25
CA ASP A 187 -1.24 -31.69 11.44
C ASP A 187 -1.62 -32.67 12.56
N LYS A 188 -1.98 -32.15 13.73
CA LYS A 188 -2.16 -32.98 14.93
C LYS A 188 -3.60 -33.43 15.18
N ASN A 189 -4.59 -32.71 14.66
CA ASN A 189 -6.02 -33.03 14.85
C ASN A 189 -6.90 -32.44 13.73
N ILE A 190 -6.87 -33.10 12.57
CA ILE A 190 -7.62 -32.69 11.38
C ILE A 190 -9.12 -32.48 11.64
N LYS A 191 -9.75 -33.28 12.52
CA LYS A 191 -11.18 -33.14 12.83
C LYS A 191 -11.51 -31.79 13.49
N VAL A 192 -10.63 -31.31 14.37
CA VAL A 192 -10.81 -29.99 15.00
C VAL A 192 -10.52 -28.88 14.01
N PHE A 193 -9.51 -29.05 13.14
CA PHE A 193 -9.25 -28.11 12.05
C PHE A 193 -10.47 -27.98 11.12
N GLU A 194 -11.01 -29.10 10.64
CA GLU A 194 -12.19 -29.13 9.77
C GLU A 194 -13.41 -28.53 10.45
N ALA A 195 -13.65 -28.81 11.73
CA ALA A 195 -14.77 -28.21 12.46
C ALA A 195 -14.66 -26.67 12.58
N VAL A 196 -13.45 -26.13 12.76
CA VAL A 196 -13.23 -24.68 12.78
C VAL A 196 -13.33 -24.10 11.36
N TRP A 197 -12.81 -24.79 10.36
CA TRP A 197 -12.95 -24.41 8.95
C TRP A 197 -14.42 -24.30 8.54
N ASP A 198 -15.20 -25.35 8.79
CA ASP A 198 -16.65 -25.40 8.50
C ASP A 198 -17.39 -24.29 9.23
N LYS A 199 -16.97 -23.97 10.47
CA LYS A 199 -17.54 -22.86 11.23
C LYS A 199 -17.40 -21.53 10.51
N PHE A 200 -16.24 -21.25 9.94
CA PHE A 200 -16.03 -20.05 9.13
C PHE A 200 -16.87 -20.07 7.86
N ILE A 201 -16.79 -21.14 7.07
CA ILE A 201 -17.50 -21.26 5.80
C ILE A 201 -19.01 -21.07 6.01
N GLN A 202 -19.60 -21.77 6.97
CA GLN A 202 -21.04 -21.66 7.29
C GLN A 202 -21.43 -20.25 7.75
N THR A 203 -20.61 -19.62 8.59
CA THR A 203 -20.92 -18.27 9.09
C THR A 203 -20.85 -17.23 7.97
N ILE A 204 -19.80 -17.27 7.13
CA ILE A 204 -19.64 -16.37 6.00
C ILE A 204 -20.80 -16.55 5.01
N MET A 205 -21.10 -17.80 4.63
CA MET A 205 -22.24 -18.11 3.75
C MET A 205 -23.56 -17.55 4.29
N GLN A 206 -23.80 -17.63 5.60
CA GLN A 206 -25.05 -17.20 6.20
C GLN A 206 -25.17 -15.67 6.34
N TYR A 207 -24.08 -14.98 6.69
CA TYR A 207 -24.15 -13.57 7.10
C TYR A 207 -23.55 -12.57 6.11
N GLU A 208 -22.73 -13.01 5.16
CA GLU A 208 -22.34 -12.14 4.06
C GLU A 208 -23.41 -12.02 2.99
N GLN A 209 -24.32 -12.98 2.84
CA GLN A 209 -25.50 -12.86 1.96
C GLN A 209 -26.40 -11.66 2.30
N SER A 210 -26.36 -11.17 3.54
CA SER A 210 -27.21 -10.08 4.05
C SER A 210 -26.45 -8.75 4.23
N SER A 211 -25.13 -8.73 4.05
CA SER A 211 -24.32 -7.51 4.11
C SER A 211 -24.05 -7.00 2.69
N SER A 212 -24.89 -6.08 2.23
CA SER A 212 -24.46 -5.10 1.24
C SER A 212 -23.30 -4.30 1.85
N SER A 213 -22.05 -4.71 1.58
CA SER A 213 -20.81 -3.95 1.83
C SER A 213 -20.78 -3.22 3.19
N ALA A 214 -20.38 -3.91 4.28
CA ALA A 214 -20.20 -3.29 5.59
C ALA A 214 -19.05 -2.24 5.64
N LEU A 215 -18.27 -2.12 4.56
CA LEU A 215 -17.43 -0.95 4.35
C LEU A 215 -18.30 0.14 3.75
N VAL A 216 -18.43 1.27 4.46
CA VAL A 216 -18.88 2.54 3.88
C VAL A 216 -17.86 2.91 2.81
N ARG A 217 -18.01 2.35 1.61
CA ARG A 217 -17.25 2.71 0.43
C ARG A 217 -17.59 4.16 0.17
N ARG A 218 -16.61 5.06 0.33
CA ARG A 218 -16.78 6.42 -0.18
C ARG A 218 -16.95 6.26 -1.68
N GLU A 219 -18.08 6.73 -2.22
CA GLU A 219 -18.54 6.57 -3.61
C GLU A 219 -17.53 7.04 -4.70
N GLN A 220 -16.33 7.47 -4.32
CA GLN A 220 -15.29 8.02 -5.19
C GLN A 220 -13.90 7.40 -4.98
N LYS A 221 -13.74 6.33 -4.18
CA LYS A 221 -12.43 5.67 -3.98
C LYS A 221 -12.49 4.24 -4.51
N GLU A 222 -11.60 3.92 -5.45
CA GLU A 222 -11.37 2.56 -5.95
C GLU A 222 -11.12 1.57 -4.81
N ILE A 223 -11.58 0.34 -5.02
CA ILE A 223 -11.52 -0.73 -4.02
C ILE A 223 -10.07 -1.19 -3.85
N ASP A 224 -9.65 -1.38 -2.60
CA ASP A 224 -8.36 -1.97 -2.28
C ASP A 224 -8.44 -3.46 -2.11
N TRP A 225 -8.67 -4.18 -3.22
CA TRP A 225 -8.80 -5.64 -3.22
C TRP A 225 -7.65 -6.34 -2.48
N THR A 226 -6.40 -5.93 -2.69
CA THR A 226 -5.25 -6.50 -1.95
C THR A 226 -5.32 -6.18 -0.46
N GLY A 227 -5.50 -4.91 -0.10
CA GLY A 227 -5.55 -4.48 1.30
C GLY A 227 -6.76 -5.02 2.06
N GLU A 228 -7.90 -5.15 1.41
CA GLU A 228 -9.12 -5.72 1.97
C GLU A 228 -9.01 -7.24 2.10
N ALA A 229 -8.41 -7.95 1.12
CA ALA A 229 -8.23 -9.39 1.18
C ALA A 229 -7.43 -9.82 2.42
N ILE A 230 -6.26 -9.20 2.66
CA ILE A 230 -5.42 -9.49 3.85
C ILE A 230 -6.05 -9.04 5.18
N ASN A 231 -7.14 -8.27 5.11
CA ASN A 231 -7.91 -7.81 6.26
C ASN A 231 -9.33 -8.40 6.27
N SER A 232 -9.52 -9.55 5.62
CA SER A 232 -10.80 -10.27 5.54
C SER A 232 -10.67 -11.68 6.09
N ALA A 233 -11.79 -12.24 6.54
CA ALA A 233 -11.80 -13.62 7.05
C ALA A 233 -11.55 -14.64 5.93
N SER A 234 -12.17 -14.47 4.76
CA SER A 234 -11.96 -15.38 3.63
C SER A 234 -10.55 -15.30 3.05
N GLY A 235 -9.93 -14.11 3.02
CA GLY A 235 -8.51 -13.97 2.66
C GLY A 235 -7.59 -14.71 3.62
N ASN A 236 -7.78 -14.56 4.94
CA ASN A 236 -7.00 -15.32 5.94
C ASN A 236 -7.19 -16.84 5.81
N LEU A 237 -8.41 -17.31 5.48
CA LEU A 237 -8.66 -18.73 5.21
C LEU A 237 -7.97 -19.21 3.94
N ALA A 238 -7.95 -18.39 2.89
CA ALA A 238 -7.21 -18.70 1.67
C ALA A 238 -5.70 -18.76 1.93
N GLU A 239 -5.13 -17.81 2.68
CA GLU A 239 -3.71 -17.83 3.09
C GLU A 239 -3.38 -19.08 3.93
N LEU A 240 -4.23 -19.40 4.90
CA LEU A 240 -4.13 -20.65 5.69
C LEU A 240 -4.20 -21.89 4.79
N HIS A 241 -5.07 -21.92 3.79
CA HIS A 241 -5.18 -23.06 2.87
C HIS A 241 -3.93 -23.21 1.99
N MET A 242 -3.30 -22.10 1.63
CA MET A 242 -1.99 -22.07 0.98
C MET A 242 -0.84 -22.55 1.89
N THR A 243 -1.08 -22.99 3.13
CA THR A 243 -0.09 -23.70 3.97
C THR A 243 -0.29 -25.21 4.02
N ASP A 244 -1.29 -25.75 3.31
CA ASP A 244 -1.61 -27.18 3.34
C ASP A 244 -0.46 -28.02 2.75
N PRO A 245 0.16 -28.96 3.51
CA PRO A 245 1.29 -29.75 3.04
C PRO A 245 0.91 -30.71 1.90
N THR A 246 -0.38 -30.97 1.66
CA THR A 246 -0.82 -31.78 0.51
C THR A 246 -0.52 -31.12 -0.84
N LYS A 247 -0.25 -29.81 -0.85
CA LYS A 247 0.19 -29.08 -2.05
C LYS A 247 1.69 -29.19 -2.32
N ASP A 248 2.46 -29.75 -1.39
CA ASP A 248 3.91 -29.82 -1.50
C ASP A 248 4.32 -30.99 -2.40
N ASN A 249 5.45 -30.84 -3.11
CA ASN A 249 6.00 -31.84 -4.02
C ASN A 249 5.03 -32.29 -5.14
N LEU A 250 4.04 -31.47 -5.49
CA LEU A 250 3.15 -31.74 -6.63
C LEU A 250 3.93 -31.74 -7.94
N LYS A 251 3.59 -32.69 -8.81
CA LYS A 251 4.19 -32.81 -10.14
C LYS A 251 3.53 -31.82 -11.08
N ILE A 252 4.36 -31.09 -11.83
CA ILE A 252 3.94 -30.14 -12.87
C ILE A 252 2.93 -30.81 -13.82
N GLY A 253 1.79 -30.15 -14.05
CA GLY A 253 0.73 -30.61 -14.94
C GLY A 253 -0.04 -31.87 -14.51
N LYS A 254 0.08 -32.31 -13.25
CA LYS A 254 -0.65 -33.49 -12.72
C LYS A 254 -1.88 -33.14 -11.90
N GLY A 255 -2.17 -31.86 -11.72
CA GLY A 255 -3.34 -31.42 -10.99
C GLY A 255 -3.16 -31.41 -9.47
N PHE A 256 -4.20 -30.92 -8.80
CA PHE A 256 -4.25 -30.83 -7.34
C PHE A 256 -4.97 -32.03 -6.71
N PRO A 257 -4.64 -32.39 -5.45
CA PRO A 257 -5.43 -33.35 -4.70
C PRO A 257 -6.90 -32.91 -4.60
N LYS A 258 -7.84 -33.82 -4.82
CA LYS A 258 -9.28 -33.51 -4.81
C LYS A 258 -9.73 -32.78 -3.53
N LYS A 259 -9.31 -33.27 -2.37
CA LYS A 259 -9.64 -32.66 -1.07
C LYS A 259 -9.07 -31.25 -0.92
N TRP A 260 -7.91 -30.97 -1.52
CA TRP A 260 -7.34 -29.63 -1.53
C TRP A 260 -8.19 -28.68 -2.39
N LEU A 261 -8.66 -29.14 -3.55
CA LEU A 261 -9.56 -28.39 -4.42
C LEU A 261 -10.93 -28.15 -3.78
N GLU A 262 -11.49 -29.12 -3.05
CA GLU A 262 -12.78 -28.95 -2.37
C GLU A 262 -12.79 -27.70 -1.45
N ASN A 263 -11.69 -27.45 -0.72
CA ASN A 263 -11.56 -26.25 0.12
C ASN A 263 -11.38 -24.97 -0.70
N VAL A 264 -10.65 -25.04 -1.82
CA VAL A 264 -10.54 -23.90 -2.76
C VAL A 264 -11.90 -23.55 -3.34
N ASP A 265 -12.65 -24.55 -3.79
CA ASP A 265 -13.98 -24.39 -4.35
C ASP A 265 -14.95 -23.81 -3.32
N GLN A 266 -14.86 -24.22 -2.05
CA GLN A 266 -15.65 -23.60 -0.97
C GLN A 266 -15.37 -22.09 -0.85
N LEU A 267 -14.10 -21.69 -0.91
CA LEU A 267 -13.69 -20.27 -0.81
C LEU A 267 -14.10 -19.46 -2.04
N LEU A 268 -13.93 -20.02 -3.24
CA LEU A 268 -14.30 -19.37 -4.50
C LEU A 268 -15.83 -19.28 -4.71
N ASN A 269 -16.62 -20.09 -4.00
CA ASN A 269 -18.09 -20.04 -4.02
C ASN A 269 -18.70 -19.27 -2.83
N LEU A 270 -17.89 -18.57 -2.02
CA LEU A 270 -18.42 -17.69 -0.98
C LEU A 270 -19.22 -16.53 -1.60
N PRO A 271 -20.21 -15.97 -0.89
CA PRO A 271 -21.02 -14.87 -1.43
C PRO A 271 -20.25 -13.54 -1.50
N ASN A 272 -20.72 -12.64 -2.38
CA ASN A 272 -20.37 -11.22 -2.41
C ASN A 272 -18.88 -10.91 -2.55
N ASP A 273 -18.25 -10.30 -1.55
CA ASP A 273 -16.82 -9.94 -1.65
C ASP A 273 -15.92 -11.02 -1.06
N ALA A 274 -16.45 -11.96 -0.26
CA ALA A 274 -15.62 -13.02 0.32
C ALA A 274 -14.96 -13.92 -0.73
N HIS A 275 -15.63 -14.24 -1.84
CA HIS A 275 -14.96 -14.99 -2.92
C HIS A 275 -13.88 -14.16 -3.60
N ARG A 276 -14.09 -12.84 -3.77
CA ARG A 276 -13.11 -11.93 -4.39
C ARG A 276 -11.86 -11.82 -3.54
N TYR A 277 -11.99 -11.70 -2.23
CA TYR A 277 -10.86 -11.72 -1.31
C TYR A 277 -10.08 -13.04 -1.41
N SER A 278 -10.76 -14.17 -1.58
CA SER A 278 -10.12 -15.47 -1.82
C SER A 278 -9.43 -15.51 -3.20
N MET A 279 -10.07 -14.98 -4.25
CA MET A 279 -9.52 -14.87 -5.60
C MET A 279 -8.23 -14.05 -5.63
N VAL A 280 -8.12 -12.98 -4.82
CA VAL A 280 -6.88 -12.20 -4.68
C VAL A 280 -5.73 -13.11 -4.23
N ILE A 281 -5.93 -13.91 -3.18
CA ILE A 281 -4.90 -14.79 -2.61
C ILE A 281 -4.52 -15.91 -3.59
N PHE A 282 -5.49 -16.52 -4.28
CA PHE A 282 -5.19 -17.52 -5.30
C PHE A 282 -4.49 -16.90 -6.51
N SER A 283 -4.89 -15.70 -6.94
CA SER A 283 -4.28 -15.02 -8.09
C SER A 283 -2.89 -14.48 -7.79
N PHE A 284 -2.56 -14.18 -6.53
CA PHE A 284 -1.19 -13.97 -6.09
C PHE A 284 -0.29 -15.19 -6.40
N ASN A 285 -0.87 -16.39 -6.33
CA ASN A 285 -0.21 -17.66 -6.62
C ASN A 285 -0.46 -18.18 -8.05
N LEU A 286 -1.01 -17.36 -8.95
CA LEU A 286 -1.49 -17.79 -10.29
C LEU A 286 -0.42 -18.53 -11.10
N ARG A 287 0.83 -18.08 -11.05
CA ARG A 287 1.95 -18.73 -11.74
C ARG A 287 2.15 -20.17 -11.28
N TRP A 288 2.06 -20.42 -9.97
CA TRP A 288 2.20 -21.77 -9.40
C TRP A 288 0.96 -22.61 -9.70
N LEU A 289 -0.24 -22.04 -9.53
CA LEU A 289 -1.50 -22.73 -9.83
C LEU A 289 -1.52 -23.25 -11.27
N HIS A 290 -1.20 -22.39 -12.24
CA HIS A 290 -1.16 -22.76 -13.65
C HIS A 290 -0.04 -23.78 -13.95
N LEU A 291 1.09 -23.74 -13.23
CA LEU A 291 2.16 -24.72 -13.44
C LEU A 291 1.73 -26.14 -13.01
N ILE A 292 0.97 -26.25 -11.92
CA ILE A 292 0.54 -27.54 -11.37
C ILE A 292 -0.72 -28.07 -12.08
N ASP A 293 -1.72 -27.20 -12.30
CA ASP A 293 -2.98 -27.55 -12.95
C ASP A 293 -3.43 -26.44 -13.92
N PRO A 294 -2.91 -26.43 -15.16
CA PRO A 294 -3.31 -25.46 -16.17
C PRO A 294 -4.81 -25.50 -16.45
N VAL A 295 -5.40 -26.69 -16.55
CA VAL A 295 -6.81 -26.88 -16.91
C VAL A 295 -7.72 -26.28 -15.85
N TRP A 296 -7.47 -26.60 -14.57
CA TRP A 296 -8.24 -26.04 -13.47
C TRP A 296 -8.04 -24.52 -13.36
N THR A 297 -6.81 -24.05 -13.47
CA THR A 297 -6.48 -22.61 -13.32
C THR A 297 -7.12 -21.77 -14.42
N GLU A 298 -7.08 -22.26 -15.64
CA GLU A 298 -7.70 -21.60 -16.78
C GLU A 298 -9.21 -21.51 -16.61
N TYR A 299 -9.85 -22.62 -16.21
CA TYR A 299 -11.30 -22.67 -16.06
C TYR A 299 -11.82 -21.76 -14.92
N ASN A 300 -11.12 -21.75 -13.78
CA ASN A 300 -11.61 -21.09 -12.56
C ASN A 300 -11.13 -19.65 -12.38
N LEU A 301 -10.00 -19.25 -12.98
CA LEU A 301 -9.45 -17.90 -12.81
C LEU A 301 -9.32 -17.17 -14.14
N ILE A 302 -8.66 -17.75 -15.14
CA ILE A 302 -8.38 -17.03 -16.39
C ILE A 302 -9.66 -16.77 -17.20
N LYS A 303 -10.58 -17.75 -17.24
CA LYS A 303 -11.87 -17.59 -17.90
C LYS A 303 -12.68 -16.40 -17.38
N ILE A 304 -12.53 -16.04 -16.10
CA ILE A 304 -13.20 -14.86 -15.52
C ILE A 304 -12.65 -13.57 -16.13
N ILE A 305 -11.33 -13.51 -16.38
CA ILE A 305 -10.71 -12.36 -17.06
C ILE A 305 -11.25 -12.24 -18.49
N GLU A 306 -11.36 -13.37 -19.18
CA GLU A 306 -11.77 -13.47 -20.59
C GLU A 306 -13.29 -13.29 -20.81
N ASP A 307 -14.12 -13.55 -19.81
CA ASP A 307 -15.58 -13.47 -19.94
C ASP A 307 -16.07 -12.02 -19.80
N ASP A 308 -16.57 -11.43 -20.88
CA ASP A 308 -17.15 -10.08 -20.89
C ASP A 308 -18.37 -9.93 -19.97
N LYS A 309 -19.01 -11.04 -19.57
CA LYS A 309 -20.16 -11.04 -18.64
C LYS A 309 -19.72 -11.12 -17.17
N ALA A 310 -18.46 -11.46 -16.89
CA ALA A 310 -17.97 -11.49 -15.52
C ALA A 310 -17.96 -10.08 -14.91
N SER A 311 -18.18 -10.01 -13.59
CA SER A 311 -18.17 -8.73 -12.88
C SER A 311 -16.81 -8.04 -13.01
N LYS A 312 -16.80 -6.71 -13.19
CA LYS A 312 -15.58 -5.91 -13.16
C LYS A 312 -14.80 -6.16 -11.85
N ASP A 313 -15.51 -6.24 -10.72
CA ASP A 313 -14.91 -6.48 -9.40
C ASP A 313 -14.19 -7.83 -9.31
N ASP A 314 -14.70 -8.89 -9.97
CA ASP A 314 -14.03 -10.21 -9.98
C ASP A 314 -12.73 -10.14 -10.79
N LYS A 315 -12.77 -9.47 -11.96
CA LYS A 315 -11.59 -9.23 -12.80
C LYS A 315 -10.54 -8.41 -12.04
N ASP A 316 -10.96 -7.35 -11.37
CA ASP A 316 -10.09 -6.46 -10.61
C ASP A 316 -9.48 -7.17 -9.41
N ALA A 317 -10.21 -8.06 -8.73
CA ALA A 317 -9.69 -8.90 -7.65
C ALA A 317 -8.59 -9.86 -8.14
N ILE A 318 -8.80 -10.52 -9.28
CA ILE A 318 -7.79 -11.40 -9.91
C ILE A 318 -6.55 -10.60 -10.29
N TRP A 319 -6.73 -9.43 -10.93
CA TRP A 319 -5.61 -8.57 -11.29
C TRP A 319 -4.86 -8.01 -10.08
N ALA A 320 -5.57 -7.62 -9.02
CA ALA A 320 -4.96 -7.16 -7.79
C ALA A 320 -4.07 -8.24 -7.17
N GLY A 321 -4.55 -9.50 -7.13
CA GLY A 321 -3.74 -10.63 -6.67
C GLY A 321 -2.51 -10.87 -7.55
N PHE A 322 -2.70 -10.98 -8.86
CA PHE A 322 -1.62 -11.23 -9.81
C PHE A 322 -0.54 -10.14 -9.77
N MET A 323 -0.95 -8.86 -9.77
CA MET A 323 -0.02 -7.73 -9.70
C MET A 323 0.66 -7.61 -8.34
N TRP A 324 -0.01 -8.04 -7.25
CA TRP A 324 0.62 -8.10 -5.93
C TRP A 324 1.77 -9.11 -5.90
N GLY A 325 1.62 -10.27 -6.56
CA GLY A 325 2.65 -11.29 -6.68
C GLY A 325 3.89 -10.87 -7.48
N ALA A 326 3.75 -9.90 -8.38
CA ALA A 326 4.84 -9.27 -9.15
C ALA A 326 5.82 -10.27 -9.80
N SER A 327 5.32 -11.43 -10.23
CA SER A 327 6.14 -12.51 -10.80
C SER A 327 5.93 -12.64 -12.30
N VAL A 328 7.01 -12.90 -13.04
CA VAL A 328 6.94 -13.14 -14.50
C VAL A 328 6.35 -14.53 -14.75
N PRO A 329 5.22 -14.65 -15.48
CA PRO A 329 4.66 -15.95 -15.86
C PRO A 329 5.64 -16.78 -16.69
N HIS A 330 5.57 -18.11 -16.56
CA HIS A 330 6.21 -19.00 -17.54
C HIS A 330 5.53 -18.86 -18.93
N GLU A 331 6.20 -19.32 -19.99
CA GLU A 331 5.80 -19.13 -21.39
C GLU A 331 4.31 -19.37 -21.68
N ALA A 332 3.74 -20.51 -21.26
CA ALA A 332 2.34 -20.85 -21.55
C ALA A 332 1.34 -19.84 -20.96
N LEU A 333 1.50 -19.49 -19.68
CA LEU A 333 0.65 -18.48 -19.03
C LEU A 333 0.93 -17.07 -19.57
N TYR A 334 2.18 -16.75 -19.90
CA TYR A 334 2.53 -15.45 -20.47
C TYR A 334 1.80 -15.21 -21.78
N ILE A 335 1.82 -16.19 -22.69
CA ILE A 335 1.15 -16.09 -24.00
C ILE A 335 -0.36 -15.88 -23.82
N LYS A 336 -0.98 -16.57 -22.87
CA LYS A 336 -2.41 -16.40 -22.53
C LYS A 336 -2.72 -15.00 -21.99
N LEU A 337 -1.91 -14.50 -21.06
CA LEU A 337 -2.16 -13.20 -20.43
C LEU A 337 -1.72 -11.99 -21.27
N LYS A 338 -0.86 -12.21 -22.28
CA LYS A 338 -0.29 -11.14 -23.12
C LYS A 338 -1.35 -10.18 -23.70
N PRO A 339 -2.44 -10.65 -24.34
CA PRO A 339 -3.43 -9.73 -24.92
C PRO A 339 -3.99 -8.78 -23.85
N HIS A 340 -4.24 -9.28 -22.65
CA HIS A 340 -4.74 -8.49 -21.53
C HIS A 340 -3.70 -7.51 -20.98
N PHE A 341 -2.42 -7.88 -20.90
CA PHE A 341 -1.35 -6.94 -20.52
C PHE A 341 -1.25 -5.76 -21.50
N LEU A 342 -1.31 -6.06 -22.81
CA LEU A 342 -1.25 -5.04 -23.85
C LEU A 342 -2.48 -4.13 -23.81
N GLN A 343 -3.67 -4.68 -23.55
CA GLN A 343 -4.90 -3.91 -23.42
C GLN A 343 -4.88 -3.01 -22.18
N MET A 344 -4.56 -3.56 -21.02
CA MET A 344 -4.49 -2.84 -19.75
C MET A 344 -3.53 -1.65 -19.82
N ALA A 345 -2.38 -1.82 -20.48
CA ALA A 345 -1.40 -0.75 -20.66
C ALA A 345 -1.91 0.38 -21.58
N LYS A 346 -2.78 0.06 -22.56
CA LYS A 346 -3.35 1.05 -23.50
C LYS A 346 -4.51 1.83 -22.90
N GLU A 347 -5.36 1.17 -22.13
CA GLU A 347 -6.54 1.79 -21.51
C GLU A 347 -6.18 2.75 -20.39
N GLY A 348 -4.93 2.70 -19.90
CA GLY A 348 -4.55 3.44 -18.69
C GLY A 348 -5.30 2.93 -17.46
N ALA A 349 -5.95 1.76 -17.56
CA ALA A 349 -6.69 1.05 -16.51
C ALA A 349 -5.78 0.55 -15.36
N VAL A 350 -4.56 1.07 -15.30
CA VAL A 350 -3.59 0.77 -14.26
C VAL A 350 -3.72 1.85 -13.19
N GLU A 351 -4.80 1.73 -12.43
CA GLU A 351 -5.28 2.76 -11.51
C GLU A 351 -4.33 2.96 -10.30
N ARG A 352 -3.38 2.03 -10.10
CA ARG A 352 -2.37 2.07 -9.04
C ARG A 352 -0.95 2.16 -9.58
N ARG A 353 -0.14 3.05 -8.98
CA ARG A 353 1.30 3.19 -9.28
C ARG A 353 2.04 1.85 -9.27
N ARG A 354 1.76 0.97 -8.30
CA ARG A 354 2.35 -0.37 -8.19
C ARG A 354 1.97 -1.28 -9.36
N HIS A 355 0.71 -1.24 -9.82
CA HIS A 355 0.31 -2.03 -10.98
C HIS A 355 1.04 -1.52 -12.25
N THR A 356 1.28 -0.21 -12.36
CA THR A 356 2.02 0.37 -13.50
C THR A 356 3.47 -0.07 -13.50
N GLU A 357 4.09 -0.10 -12.32
CA GLU A 357 5.44 -0.64 -12.14
C GLU A 357 5.52 -2.11 -12.55
N VAL A 358 4.59 -2.96 -12.09
CA VAL A 358 4.59 -4.40 -12.41
C VAL A 358 4.28 -4.64 -13.89
N LEU A 359 3.27 -3.98 -14.45
CA LEU A 359 2.87 -4.17 -15.85
C LEU A 359 3.97 -3.70 -16.82
N SER A 360 4.64 -2.58 -16.52
CA SER A 360 5.78 -2.12 -17.32
C SER A 360 6.95 -3.10 -17.27
N ALA A 361 7.26 -3.68 -16.10
CA ALA A 361 8.23 -4.76 -15.99
C ALA A 361 7.83 -6.00 -16.79
N LEU A 362 6.57 -6.45 -16.70
CA LEU A 362 6.09 -7.63 -17.42
C LEU A 362 6.20 -7.49 -18.93
N LEU A 363 5.81 -6.32 -19.47
CA LEU A 363 5.89 -6.05 -20.90
C LEU A 363 7.35 -5.88 -21.38
N LEU A 364 8.19 -5.19 -20.60
CA LEU A 364 9.61 -5.06 -20.93
C LEU A 364 10.32 -6.42 -20.86
N SER A 365 10.04 -7.23 -19.83
CA SER A 365 10.58 -8.58 -19.70
C SER A 365 10.19 -9.47 -20.87
N GLY A 366 8.92 -9.42 -21.32
CA GLY A 366 8.48 -10.18 -22.48
C GLY A 366 9.12 -9.72 -23.79
N TRP A 367 9.45 -8.43 -23.92
CA TRP A 367 10.24 -7.93 -25.05
C TRP A 367 11.70 -8.37 -25.00
N GLY A 368 12.29 -8.38 -23.80
CA GLY A 368 13.66 -8.85 -23.59
C GLY A 368 13.84 -10.36 -23.76
N THR A 369 12.77 -11.13 -23.55
CA THR A 369 12.76 -12.61 -23.56
C THR A 369 12.43 -13.17 -24.93
N LYS A 370 13.16 -14.20 -25.36
CA LYS A 370 12.90 -14.94 -26.60
C LYS A 370 12.48 -16.38 -26.29
N ASP A 371 11.51 -16.89 -27.05
CA ASP A 371 11.07 -18.27 -27.00
C ASP A 371 12.13 -19.24 -27.58
N LYS A 372 11.84 -20.54 -27.56
CA LYS A 372 12.72 -21.57 -28.15
C LYS A 372 12.95 -21.39 -29.66
N LYS A 373 12.07 -20.67 -30.35
CA LYS A 373 12.15 -20.32 -31.78
C LYS A 373 12.83 -18.96 -32.00
N LYS A 374 13.45 -18.39 -30.97
CA LYS A 374 14.11 -17.07 -30.97
C LYS A 374 13.16 -15.88 -31.25
N LYS A 375 11.85 -16.06 -31.12
CA LYS A 375 10.85 -15.00 -31.23
C LYS A 375 10.60 -14.35 -29.88
N GLN A 376 10.49 -13.03 -29.83
CA GLN A 376 10.16 -12.33 -28.59
C GLN A 376 8.72 -12.64 -28.16
N PHE A 377 8.45 -12.65 -26.85
CA PHE A 377 7.06 -12.76 -26.37
C PHE A 377 6.27 -11.49 -26.69
N ILE A 378 6.92 -10.33 -26.56
CA ILE A 378 6.44 -9.03 -27.03
C ILE A 378 7.35 -8.55 -28.17
N SER A 379 6.80 -8.36 -29.35
CA SER A 379 7.51 -7.79 -30.50
C SER A 379 7.83 -6.29 -30.31
N ASP A 380 8.79 -5.80 -31.10
CA ASP A 380 9.10 -4.36 -31.17
C ASP A 380 7.86 -3.51 -31.49
N GLU A 381 6.97 -4.01 -32.36
CA GLU A 381 5.75 -3.31 -32.76
C GLU A 381 4.71 -3.27 -31.62
N GLU A 382 4.47 -4.39 -30.96
CA GLU A 382 3.53 -4.47 -29.82
C GLU A 382 3.95 -3.51 -28.71
N LEU A 383 5.23 -3.52 -28.31
CA LEU A 383 5.73 -2.64 -27.26
C LEU A 383 5.70 -1.16 -27.67
N ARG A 384 6.09 -0.86 -28.92
CA ARG A 384 6.02 0.51 -29.46
C ARG A 384 4.61 1.05 -29.45
N ASN A 385 3.64 0.25 -29.85
CA ASN A 385 2.22 0.63 -29.88
C ASN A 385 1.68 0.92 -28.48
N VAL A 386 2.07 0.11 -27.48
CA VAL A 386 1.73 0.38 -26.07
C VAL A 386 2.38 1.69 -25.60
N LEU A 387 3.70 1.85 -25.76
CA LEU A 387 4.42 3.04 -25.31
C LEU A 387 3.92 4.32 -25.99
N LEU A 388 3.37 4.23 -27.21
CA LEU A 388 2.82 5.35 -27.94
C LEU A 388 1.48 5.85 -27.35
N VAL A 389 0.69 4.97 -26.76
CA VAL A 389 -0.66 5.27 -26.24
C VAL A 389 -0.66 5.45 -24.73
N ALA A 390 0.13 4.65 -24.01
CA ALA A 390 0.22 4.67 -22.56
C ALA A 390 0.67 6.04 -22.02
N GLY A 391 0.31 6.33 -20.76
CA GLY A 391 0.66 7.58 -20.09
C GLY A 391 2.15 7.73 -19.75
N ASP A 392 2.54 8.95 -19.37
CA ASP A 392 3.92 9.31 -19.01
C ASP A 392 4.49 8.47 -17.85
N GLU A 393 3.65 8.10 -16.88
CA GLU A 393 4.09 7.25 -15.77
C GLU A 393 4.51 5.87 -16.26
N PHE A 394 3.70 5.20 -17.10
CA PHE A 394 4.04 3.90 -17.66
C PHE A 394 5.34 3.93 -18.47
N ARG A 395 5.50 4.95 -19.33
CA ARG A 395 6.73 5.16 -20.11
C ARG A 395 7.94 5.37 -19.21
N SER A 396 7.79 6.18 -18.16
CA SER A 396 8.86 6.45 -17.19
C SER A 396 9.26 5.20 -16.40
N GLN A 397 8.29 4.39 -15.98
CA GLN A 397 8.56 3.11 -15.30
C GLN A 397 9.24 2.11 -16.23
N THR A 398 8.83 2.04 -17.50
CA THR A 398 9.50 1.19 -18.50
C THR A 398 10.97 1.56 -18.67
N LEU A 399 11.27 2.86 -18.79
CA LEU A 399 12.64 3.36 -18.88
C LEU A 399 13.43 3.10 -17.59
N TRP A 400 12.80 3.26 -16.42
CA TRP A 400 13.44 2.96 -15.14
C TRP A 400 13.84 1.49 -15.02
N HIS A 401 12.97 0.55 -15.41
CA HIS A 401 13.30 -0.87 -15.44
C HIS A 401 14.43 -1.17 -16.43
N LEU A 402 14.39 -0.56 -17.63
CA LEU A 402 15.45 -0.73 -18.63
C LEU A 402 16.82 -0.27 -18.09
N ASP A 403 16.88 0.91 -17.49
CA ASP A 403 18.09 1.43 -16.84
C ASP A 403 18.59 0.47 -15.76
N ARG A 404 17.70 0.11 -14.82
CA ARG A 404 18.02 -0.77 -13.71
C ARG A 404 18.55 -2.13 -14.17
N TRP A 405 17.91 -2.73 -15.17
CA TRP A 405 18.30 -4.03 -15.68
C TRP A 405 19.58 -3.96 -16.50
N SER A 406 19.84 -2.86 -17.22
CA SER A 406 21.10 -2.65 -17.96
C SER A 406 22.35 -2.67 -17.08
N LYS A 407 22.18 -2.34 -15.78
CA LYS A 407 23.24 -2.40 -14.77
C LYS A 407 23.54 -3.84 -14.31
N ASP A 408 22.63 -4.79 -14.55
CA ASP A 408 22.84 -6.21 -14.25
C ASP A 408 23.54 -6.93 -15.41
N LYS A 409 24.83 -7.22 -15.22
CA LYS A 409 25.68 -7.90 -16.21
C LYS A 409 25.31 -9.37 -16.47
N LYS A 410 24.38 -9.97 -15.72
CA LYS A 410 24.02 -11.38 -15.87
C LYS A 410 23.16 -11.69 -17.10
N ASN A 411 22.46 -10.70 -17.64
CA ASN A 411 21.36 -10.91 -18.60
C ASN A 411 21.48 -10.09 -19.90
N ASN A 412 22.66 -9.53 -20.19
CA ASN A 412 22.98 -8.73 -21.39
C ASN A 412 21.95 -7.62 -21.69
N TRP A 413 21.41 -6.99 -20.65
CA TRP A 413 20.44 -5.91 -20.81
C TRP A 413 21.08 -4.60 -21.27
N ASP A 414 22.39 -4.43 -21.04
CA ASP A 414 23.18 -3.34 -21.58
C ASP A 414 23.18 -3.32 -23.12
N GLU A 415 23.37 -4.48 -23.75
CA GLU A 415 23.28 -4.61 -25.22
C GLU A 415 21.87 -4.29 -25.74
N LYS A 416 20.84 -4.56 -24.93
CA LYS A 416 19.43 -4.33 -25.28
C LYS A 416 19.01 -2.85 -25.21
N VAL A 417 19.74 -1.99 -24.50
CA VAL A 417 19.37 -0.55 -24.39
C VAL A 417 19.32 0.09 -25.78
N LEU A 418 20.37 -0.10 -26.58
CA LEU A 418 20.45 0.50 -27.91
C LEU A 418 19.41 -0.11 -28.86
N GLU A 419 19.16 -1.42 -28.76
CA GLU A 419 18.12 -2.10 -29.54
C GLU A 419 16.73 -1.56 -29.20
N PHE A 420 16.42 -1.41 -27.91
CA PHE A 420 15.15 -0.88 -27.42
C PHE A 420 14.90 0.54 -27.96
N LEU A 421 15.89 1.43 -27.85
CA LEU A 421 15.76 2.82 -28.31
C LEU A 421 15.56 2.92 -29.83
N LYS A 422 16.22 2.05 -30.60
CA LYS A 422 16.10 2.05 -32.07
C LYS A 422 14.81 1.42 -32.57
N LYS A 423 14.39 0.31 -31.95
CA LYS A 423 13.29 -0.52 -32.44
C LYS A 423 12.01 -0.31 -31.65
N ALA A 424 12.00 -0.43 -30.33
CA ALA A 424 10.76 -0.41 -29.54
C ALA A 424 10.30 0.99 -29.11
N TRP A 425 11.21 1.93 -28.84
CA TRP A 425 10.83 3.24 -28.33
C TRP A 425 10.11 4.11 -29.40
N PRO A 426 8.96 4.73 -29.08
CA PRO A 426 8.23 5.55 -30.03
C PRO A 426 8.98 6.86 -30.38
N LYS A 427 9.03 7.20 -31.67
CA LYS A 427 9.71 8.42 -32.17
C LYS A 427 8.81 9.66 -32.24
N HIS A 428 7.52 9.50 -31.98
CA HIS A 428 6.49 10.53 -32.12
C HIS A 428 6.70 11.70 -31.15
N LYS A 429 6.44 12.94 -31.57
CA LYS A 429 6.62 14.13 -30.72
C LYS A 429 5.84 14.06 -29.39
N LYS A 430 4.62 13.50 -29.40
CA LYS A 430 3.74 13.40 -28.22
C LYS A 430 4.33 12.61 -27.04
N VAL A 431 5.29 11.72 -27.27
CA VAL A 431 5.92 10.93 -26.20
C VAL A 431 7.17 11.58 -25.60
N ARG A 432 7.64 12.68 -26.21
CA ARG A 432 8.84 13.43 -25.82
C ARG A 432 8.46 14.49 -24.79
N THR A 433 8.04 14.06 -23.62
CA THR A 433 7.73 14.97 -22.50
C THR A 433 9.00 15.25 -21.70
N SER A 434 9.01 16.30 -20.87
CA SER A 434 10.18 16.58 -20.04
C SER A 434 10.51 15.42 -19.10
N LYS A 435 9.50 14.69 -18.61
CA LYS A 435 9.67 13.53 -17.74
C LYS A 435 10.33 12.35 -18.46
N THR A 436 9.83 11.96 -19.62
CA THR A 436 10.44 10.86 -20.40
C THR A 436 11.81 11.25 -20.94
N SER A 437 12.00 12.51 -21.33
CA SER A 437 13.29 13.04 -21.80
C SER A 437 14.36 12.98 -20.71
N ALA A 438 14.02 13.32 -19.47
CA ALA A 438 14.94 13.19 -18.34
C ALA A 438 15.34 11.73 -18.07
N ARG A 439 14.38 10.80 -18.11
CA ARG A 439 14.67 9.36 -17.94
C ARG A 439 15.54 8.80 -19.06
N LEU A 440 15.32 9.24 -20.30
CA LEU A 440 16.17 8.86 -21.43
C LEU A 440 17.59 9.43 -21.28
N CYS A 441 17.72 10.67 -20.81
CA CYS A 441 19.01 11.27 -20.49
C CYS A 441 19.75 10.49 -19.39
N GLU A 442 19.07 10.18 -18.30
CA GLU A 442 19.59 9.34 -17.20
C GLU A 442 20.06 7.96 -17.71
N ILE A 443 19.28 7.29 -18.56
CA ILE A 443 19.73 6.03 -19.20
C ILE A 443 21.03 6.25 -19.95
N ALA A 444 21.11 7.27 -20.81
CA ALA A 444 22.32 7.54 -21.59
C ALA A 444 23.52 7.74 -20.68
N LEU A 445 23.40 8.60 -19.66
CA LEU A 445 24.46 8.89 -18.69
C LEU A 445 24.86 7.68 -17.84
N ASN A 446 24.02 6.65 -17.75
CA ASN A 446 24.33 5.39 -17.08
C ASN A 446 24.98 4.35 -18.01
N GLN A 447 25.01 4.58 -19.33
CA GLN A 447 25.68 3.68 -20.27
C GLN A 447 27.16 4.06 -20.40
N ARG A 448 28.06 3.36 -19.71
CA ARG A 448 29.52 3.64 -19.70
C ARG A 448 30.16 3.56 -21.09
N ASP A 449 30.59 2.36 -21.49
CA ASP A 449 31.27 2.16 -22.78
C ASP A 449 30.36 2.40 -23.99
N SER A 450 29.05 2.20 -23.80
CA SER A 450 28.04 2.44 -24.84
C SER A 450 27.52 3.88 -24.89
N PHE A 451 28.08 4.80 -24.07
CA PHE A 451 27.64 6.20 -24.00
C PHE A 451 27.55 6.85 -25.39
N PRO A 452 28.57 6.78 -26.26
CA PRO A 452 28.53 7.51 -27.54
C PRO A 452 27.35 7.08 -28.42
N ALA A 453 27.14 5.77 -28.56
CA ALA A 453 26.07 5.22 -29.38
C ALA A 453 24.68 5.50 -28.78
N VAL A 454 24.54 5.40 -27.46
CA VAL A 454 23.24 5.57 -26.77
C VAL A 454 22.86 7.04 -26.68
N SER A 455 23.78 7.93 -26.29
CA SER A 455 23.55 9.38 -26.23
C SER A 455 23.14 9.96 -27.59
N GLN A 456 23.77 9.51 -28.68
CA GLN A 456 23.40 9.94 -30.04
C GLN A 456 21.96 9.55 -30.40
N GLN A 457 21.52 8.35 -30.02
CA GLN A 457 20.12 7.94 -30.22
C GLN A 457 19.17 8.72 -29.31
N VAL A 458 19.53 8.87 -28.02
CA VAL A 458 18.72 9.61 -27.05
C VAL A 458 18.51 11.07 -27.47
N ALA A 459 19.54 11.76 -27.96
CA ALA A 459 19.44 13.14 -28.43
C ALA A 459 18.36 13.34 -29.51
N GLN A 460 18.05 12.31 -30.30
CA GLN A 460 17.00 12.34 -31.33
C GLN A 460 15.59 12.04 -30.77
N LEU A 461 15.50 11.50 -29.56
CA LEU A 461 14.28 11.02 -28.92
C LEU A 461 13.77 11.92 -27.79
N VAL A 462 14.60 12.86 -27.32
CA VAL A 462 14.26 13.80 -26.24
C VAL A 462 13.66 15.11 -26.74
N SER A 463 13.13 15.90 -25.81
CA SER A 463 12.78 17.30 -25.95
C SER A 463 13.37 18.10 -24.79
N LYS A 464 13.12 19.42 -24.77
CA LYS A 464 13.60 20.30 -23.71
C LYS A 464 13.01 19.92 -22.35
N ILE A 465 13.85 19.88 -21.33
CA ILE A 465 13.51 19.59 -19.95
C ILE A 465 13.40 20.94 -19.22
N GLY A 466 12.18 21.46 -19.09
CA GLY A 466 11.94 22.80 -18.51
C GLY A 466 11.04 22.81 -17.28
N ASN A 467 10.86 21.67 -16.60
CA ASN A 467 10.01 21.58 -15.41
C ASN A 467 10.89 21.54 -14.16
N GLU A 468 10.62 22.46 -13.22
CA GLU A 468 11.35 22.70 -11.95
C GLU A 468 11.44 21.46 -11.04
N HIS A 469 10.63 20.42 -11.29
CA HIS A 469 10.60 19.20 -10.48
C HIS A 469 11.27 17.98 -11.13
N VAL A 470 11.99 18.18 -12.25
CA VAL A 470 12.65 17.07 -12.96
C VAL A 470 14.10 16.96 -12.53
N TYR A 471 14.43 15.86 -11.86
CA TYR A 471 15.76 15.57 -11.32
C TYR A 471 16.51 14.56 -12.20
N ILE A 472 17.77 14.87 -12.54
CA ILE A 472 18.70 13.97 -13.26
C ILE A 472 19.90 13.70 -12.33
N PRO A 473 19.90 12.60 -11.57
CA PRO A 473 20.94 12.31 -10.58
C PRO A 473 22.37 12.29 -11.15
N GLU A 474 22.54 11.73 -12.34
CA GLU A 474 23.83 11.49 -13.00
C GLU A 474 24.48 12.81 -13.44
N LEU A 475 23.67 13.80 -13.82
CA LEU A 475 24.16 15.14 -14.14
C LEU A 475 24.74 15.83 -12.91
N ARG A 476 24.07 15.68 -11.76
CA ARG A 476 24.55 16.21 -10.47
C ARG A 476 25.83 15.51 -10.01
N LYS A 477 25.93 14.19 -10.17
CA LYS A 477 27.14 13.43 -9.83
C LYS A 477 28.33 13.94 -10.64
N THR A 478 28.12 14.13 -11.94
CA THR A 478 29.13 14.69 -12.85
C THR A 478 29.53 16.11 -12.45
N ALA A 479 28.57 16.96 -12.04
CA ALA A 479 28.85 18.32 -11.59
C ALA A 479 29.73 18.38 -10.33
N LYS A 480 29.52 17.48 -9.37
CA LYS A 480 30.16 17.55 -8.06
C LYS A 480 31.49 16.80 -7.90
N ASP A 481 31.90 15.99 -8.89
CA ASP A 481 32.99 15.01 -8.73
C ASP A 481 32.75 14.02 -7.57
N ASP A 482 31.50 13.89 -7.12
CA ASP A 482 31.06 13.04 -6.00
C ASP A 482 30.99 11.54 -6.37
N SER A 483 31.56 11.11 -7.49
CA SER A 483 31.62 9.68 -7.83
C SER A 483 32.72 9.01 -7.03
N GLU A 484 32.35 8.31 -5.96
CA GLU A 484 33.22 7.35 -5.24
C GLU A 484 33.84 6.31 -6.19
N GLU A 485 33.25 6.12 -7.37
CA GLU A 485 33.85 5.46 -8.54
C GLU A 485 34.54 6.50 -9.43
N ALA A 486 35.74 6.93 -9.04
CA ALA A 486 36.52 8.00 -9.68
C ALA A 486 36.98 7.71 -11.14
N ASP A 487 36.65 6.55 -11.72
CA ASP A 487 37.29 6.08 -12.95
C ASP A 487 36.61 6.45 -14.27
N GLU A 488 35.37 6.97 -14.31
CA GLU A 488 34.73 7.26 -15.62
C GLU A 488 33.80 8.49 -15.64
N ASN A 489 34.36 9.69 -15.57
CA ASN A 489 33.60 10.90 -15.90
C ASN A 489 33.31 10.94 -17.42
N LEU A 490 32.05 10.72 -17.81
CA LEU A 490 31.64 10.71 -19.23
C LEU A 490 31.86 12.06 -19.93
N ALA A 491 31.81 13.18 -19.21
CA ALA A 491 32.07 14.50 -19.79
C ALA A 491 33.54 14.68 -20.17
N GLU A 492 34.46 14.00 -19.48
CA GLU A 492 35.88 13.96 -19.82
C GLU A 492 36.18 12.96 -20.95
N LYS A 493 35.60 11.75 -20.87
CA LYS A 493 35.84 10.68 -21.85
C LYS A 493 35.19 10.97 -23.21
N TYR A 494 34.01 11.59 -23.22
CA TYR A 494 33.21 11.82 -24.42
C TYR A 494 32.54 13.22 -24.46
N PRO A 495 33.32 14.32 -24.42
CA PRO A 495 32.81 15.68 -24.26
C PRO A 495 31.85 16.11 -25.38
N ASP A 496 32.11 15.73 -26.63
CA ASP A 496 31.26 16.06 -27.78
C ASP A 496 29.87 15.40 -27.69
N HIS A 497 29.83 14.13 -27.30
CA HIS A 497 28.58 13.37 -27.14
C HIS A 497 27.78 13.89 -25.95
N TYR A 498 28.46 14.27 -24.87
CA TYR A 498 27.85 14.88 -23.70
C TYR A 498 27.26 16.25 -24.03
N LEU A 499 28.01 17.11 -24.73
CA LEU A 499 27.54 18.41 -25.21
C LEU A 499 26.30 18.26 -26.11
N ASN A 500 26.30 17.27 -27.02
CA ASN A 500 25.15 16.99 -27.86
C ASN A 500 23.90 16.64 -27.03
N LEU A 501 24.07 15.82 -26.00
CA LEU A 501 22.97 15.43 -25.11
C LEU A 501 22.45 16.64 -24.31
N LEU A 502 23.35 17.47 -23.76
CA LEU A 502 22.98 18.71 -23.07
C LEU A 502 22.22 19.66 -24.02
N TYR A 503 22.74 19.88 -25.22
CA TYR A 503 22.08 20.73 -26.22
C TYR A 503 20.67 20.24 -26.56
N ALA A 504 20.47 18.92 -26.62
CA ALA A 504 19.15 18.34 -26.89
C ALA A 504 18.13 18.58 -25.76
N ILE A 505 18.57 18.61 -24.50
CA ILE A 505 17.67 18.68 -23.33
C ILE A 505 17.54 20.08 -22.71
N LEU A 506 18.53 20.96 -22.85
CA LEU A 506 18.52 22.24 -22.13
C LEU A 506 17.61 23.27 -22.82
N PRO A 507 16.60 23.81 -22.11
CA PRO A 507 15.70 24.84 -22.63
C PRO A 507 16.43 26.17 -22.87
N GLU A 508 15.74 27.12 -23.49
CA GLU A 508 16.26 28.46 -23.73
C GLU A 508 16.52 29.22 -22.42
N GLN A 509 15.60 29.11 -21.45
CA GLN A 509 15.68 29.74 -20.13
C GLN A 509 16.63 28.96 -19.20
N PRO A 510 17.78 29.53 -18.78
CA PRO A 510 18.74 28.84 -17.93
C PRO A 510 18.26 28.56 -16.50
N GLU A 511 17.32 29.34 -15.97
CA GLU A 511 16.71 29.14 -14.65
C GLU A 511 15.99 27.79 -14.56
N ARG A 512 15.58 27.25 -15.71
CA ARG A 512 14.88 25.96 -15.83
C ARG A 512 15.82 24.80 -16.12
N TRP A 513 17.13 25.02 -16.15
CA TRP A 513 18.07 23.95 -16.41
C TRP A 513 18.10 22.96 -15.25
N PRO A 514 18.20 21.65 -15.53
CA PRO A 514 18.40 20.66 -14.49
C PRO A 514 19.65 20.98 -13.65
N TYR A 515 19.54 20.82 -12.34
CA TYR A 515 20.64 21.10 -11.42
C TYR A 515 21.93 20.35 -11.82
N GLY A 516 23.05 21.08 -11.87
CA GLY A 516 24.36 20.59 -12.30
C GLY A 516 24.65 20.78 -13.80
N ALA A 517 23.68 21.15 -14.63
CA ALA A 517 23.90 21.35 -16.07
C ALA A 517 24.97 22.40 -16.40
N ALA A 518 24.89 23.57 -15.73
CA ALA A 518 25.84 24.67 -15.95
C ALA A 518 27.27 24.28 -15.52
N ASP A 519 27.40 23.57 -14.40
CA ASP A 519 28.70 23.10 -13.90
C ASP A 519 29.34 22.10 -14.87
N VAL A 520 28.54 21.17 -15.42
CA VAL A 520 29.04 20.21 -16.41
C VAL A 520 29.42 20.91 -17.72
N LEU A 521 28.66 21.92 -18.14
CA LEU A 521 29.01 22.72 -19.33
C LEU A 521 30.36 23.42 -19.16
N LYS A 522 30.61 24.00 -17.98
CA LYS A 522 31.90 24.60 -17.61
C LYS A 522 33.03 23.58 -17.62
N LYS A 523 32.80 22.37 -17.10
CA LYS A 523 33.79 21.28 -17.18
C LYS A 523 34.13 20.89 -18.62
N ILE A 524 33.14 20.80 -19.51
CA ILE A 524 33.37 20.51 -20.94
C ILE A 524 34.24 21.62 -21.58
N GLU A 525 34.01 22.89 -21.23
CA GLU A 525 34.84 24.00 -21.70
C GLU A 525 36.31 23.87 -21.26
N GLU A 526 36.54 23.52 -20.00
CA GLU A 526 37.89 23.36 -19.43
C GLU A 526 38.63 22.13 -19.99
N LEU A 527 37.92 21.02 -20.17
CA LEU A 527 38.51 19.72 -20.55
C LEU A 527 38.62 19.50 -22.07
N ALA A 528 37.83 20.21 -22.89
CA ALA A 528 37.78 20.00 -24.34
C ALA A 528 37.95 21.30 -25.15
N PRO A 529 39.16 21.89 -25.22
CA PRO A 529 39.43 23.12 -25.97
C PRO A 529 39.02 23.08 -27.45
N GLN A 530 39.00 21.89 -28.05
CA GLN A 530 38.55 21.68 -29.43
C GLN A 530 37.05 22.01 -29.64
N LEU A 531 36.24 22.03 -28.58
CA LEU A 531 34.81 22.36 -28.65
C LEU A 531 34.51 23.85 -28.41
N LEU A 532 35.51 24.69 -28.12
CA LEU A 532 35.31 26.12 -27.85
C LEU A 532 34.63 26.88 -29.00
N ASN A 533 34.86 26.43 -30.24
CA ASN A 533 34.25 26.99 -31.44
C ASN A 533 33.00 26.22 -31.90
N ASP A 534 32.52 25.23 -31.12
CA ASP A 534 31.32 24.47 -31.46
C ASP A 534 30.07 25.35 -31.29
N PRO A 535 29.20 25.46 -32.32
CA PRO A 535 28.00 26.29 -32.25
C PRO A 535 27.08 25.95 -31.08
N ARG A 536 27.00 24.67 -30.68
CA ARG A 536 26.14 24.22 -29.57
C ARG A 536 26.65 24.76 -28.23
N LEU A 537 27.97 24.73 -28.03
CA LEU A 537 28.59 25.25 -26.80
C LEU A 537 28.42 26.78 -26.73
N ILE A 538 28.70 27.48 -27.83
CA ILE A 538 28.53 28.94 -27.93
C ILE A 538 27.08 29.34 -27.61
N GLU A 539 26.10 28.66 -28.20
CA GLU A 539 24.68 28.96 -27.97
C GLU A 539 24.26 28.70 -26.51
N LEU A 540 24.66 27.57 -25.92
CA LEU A 540 24.35 27.29 -24.52
C LEU A 540 24.98 28.31 -23.56
N LYS A 541 26.21 28.78 -23.85
CA LYS A 541 26.86 29.84 -23.08
C LYS A 541 26.16 31.19 -23.23
N SER A 542 25.71 31.54 -24.44
CA SER A 542 24.95 32.78 -24.66
C SER A 542 23.71 32.82 -23.76
N ARG A 543 22.98 31.70 -23.66
CA ARG A 543 21.80 31.63 -22.78
C ARG A 543 22.15 31.91 -21.32
N LEU A 544 23.26 31.37 -20.81
CA LEU A 544 23.72 31.62 -19.43
C LEU A 544 24.14 33.08 -19.17
N ASN A 545 24.60 33.79 -20.20
CA ASN A 545 25.00 35.19 -20.08
C ASN A 545 23.82 36.16 -20.18
N ASP A 546 22.65 35.69 -20.62
CA ASP A 546 21.40 36.44 -20.71
C ASP A 546 20.60 36.41 -19.38
N LEU A 547 21.14 35.78 -18.34
CA LEU A 547 20.72 35.84 -16.92
C LEU A 547 21.26 37.11 -16.24
#